data_AF-A0A1M7M482-F1
#
_entry.id   AF-A0A1M7M482-F1
#
_cell.length_a   1.000
_cell.length_b   1.000
_cell.length_c   1.000
_cell.angle_alpha   90.00
_cell.angle_beta   90.00
_cell.angle_gamma   90.00
#
_symmetry.space_group_name_H-M   'P 1'
#
loop_
_entity.id
_entity.type
_entity.pdbx_description
1 polymer ?
#
loop_
_entity_poly.entity_id
_entity_poly.type
_entity_poly.pdbx_seq_one_letter_code
_entity_poly.pdbx_strand_id
1 'polypeptide(L)'
;MKAIILSLVTGLIFLSTNCDRENSEEQMQLTGTIESQGITSYQYGTHTLNTEDEFYALKSEKVELDHYVGMEITISGSKIEGYPVDGGPDYILVTEVKK
;
A
#
# COMPACT_ATOMS: atom_id res chain seq x y z
N MET A 1 -50.28 20.45 50.25
CA MET A 1 -49.14 21.33 49.93
C MET A 1 -47.89 20.76 50.57
N LYS A 2 -47.02 20.08 49.81
CA LYS A 2 -45.67 19.70 50.24
C LYS A 2 -44.73 19.62 49.03
N ALA A 3 -43.74 20.50 49.11
CA ALA A 3 -42.36 20.46 48.61
C ALA A 3 -42.03 20.07 47.16
N ILE A 4 -41.26 20.98 46.58
CA ILE A 4 -40.54 21.01 45.30
C ILE A 4 -39.23 20.18 45.43
N ILE A 5 -38.63 19.87 44.27
CA ILE A 5 -37.18 19.68 43.96
C ILE A 5 -36.76 18.23 43.66
N LEU A 6 -36.36 17.96 42.40
CA LEU A 6 -35.05 17.38 41.98
C LEU A 6 -34.97 17.33 40.43
N SER A 7 -34.23 18.26 39.81
CA SER A 7 -32.90 18.05 39.21
C SER A 7 -32.93 17.15 37.96
N LEU A 8 -32.98 17.73 36.75
CA LEU A 8 -31.82 18.10 35.92
C LEU A 8 -30.89 16.92 35.60
N VAL A 9 -31.18 16.16 34.54
CA VAL A 9 -30.17 15.53 33.65
C VAL A 9 -30.86 15.22 32.31
N THR A 10 -30.61 16.00 31.26
CA THR A 10 -30.87 15.53 29.89
C THR A 10 -29.62 15.83 29.06
N GLY A 11 -29.06 14.75 28.52
CA GLY A 11 -27.65 14.61 28.20
C GLY A 11 -27.11 15.53 27.10
N LEU A 12 -25.89 16.02 27.34
CA LEU A 12 -24.98 16.36 26.26
C LEU A 12 -24.59 15.06 25.54
N ILE A 13 -25.15 14.85 24.35
CA ILE A 13 -24.66 13.84 23.43
C ILE A 13 -23.49 14.45 22.67
N PHE A 14 -22.28 14.26 23.19
CA PHE A 14 -21.06 14.45 22.41
C PHE A 14 -20.97 13.29 21.39
N LEU A 15 -21.38 13.54 20.15
CA LEU A 15 -20.93 12.70 19.04
C LEU A 15 -19.49 13.11 18.71
N SER A 16 -18.52 12.47 19.39
CA SER A 16 -17.15 12.43 18.89
C SER A 16 -17.13 11.46 17.71
N THR A 17 -17.17 12.02 16.50
CA THR A 17 -16.84 11.24 15.30
C THR A 17 -15.35 10.99 15.33
N ASN A 18 -14.93 9.80 15.80
CA ASN A 18 -13.58 9.33 15.52
C ASN A 18 -13.49 9.08 14.03
N CYS A 19 -12.95 10.06 13.31
CA CYS A 19 -12.50 9.88 11.95
C CYS A 19 -11.17 9.13 12.06
N ASP A 20 -11.21 7.80 11.99
CA ASP A 20 -10.01 7.00 11.77
C ASP A 20 -9.42 7.43 10.44
N ARG A 21 -8.38 8.26 10.49
CA ARG A 21 -7.53 8.52 9.34
C ARG A 21 -6.59 7.32 9.26
N GLU A 22 -7.11 6.21 8.76
CA GLU A 22 -6.29 5.12 8.28
C GLU A 22 -5.50 5.68 7.09
N ASN A 23 -4.27 6.13 7.34
CA ASN A 23 -3.28 6.30 6.29
C ASN A 23 -2.75 4.89 5.94
N SER A 24 -3.68 4.06 5.47
CA SER A 24 -3.37 2.73 4.99
C SER A 24 -2.75 2.94 3.63
N GLU A 25 -1.43 2.80 3.53
CA GLU A 25 -0.81 2.55 2.24
C GLU A 25 -1.60 1.39 1.60
N GLU A 26 -2.35 1.67 0.53
CA GLU A 26 -3.31 0.72 -0.02
C GLU A 26 -2.55 -0.55 -0.44
N GLN A 27 -2.73 -1.61 0.35
CA GLN A 27 -2.12 -2.88 0.09
C GLN A 27 -2.81 -3.52 -1.11
N MET A 28 -2.07 -3.75 -2.18
CA MET A 28 -2.55 -4.35 -3.43
C MET A 28 -1.92 -5.71 -3.67
N GLN A 29 -2.58 -6.51 -4.50
CA GLN A 29 -2.07 -7.76 -5.02
C GLN A 29 -1.94 -7.66 -6.53
N LEU A 30 -0.76 -7.99 -7.06
CA LEU A 30 -0.46 -7.95 -8.48
C LEU A 30 0.10 -9.30 -8.91
N THR A 31 -0.33 -9.79 -10.06
CA THR A 31 0.15 -11.06 -10.64
C THR A 31 0.89 -10.75 -11.93
N GLY A 32 2.08 -11.31 -12.08
CA GLY A 32 2.90 -11.12 -13.27
C GLY A 32 4.25 -11.82 -13.17
N THR A 33 5.07 -11.65 -14.19
CA THR A 33 6.41 -12.22 -14.23
C THR A 33 7.42 -11.28 -13.58
N ILE A 34 8.21 -11.78 -12.63
CA ILE A 34 9.33 -11.03 -12.05
C ILE A 34 10.53 -11.07 -12.98
N GLU A 35 11.15 -9.91 -13.21
CA GLU A 35 12.43 -9.79 -13.92
C GLU A 35 13.43 -8.95 -13.10
N SER A 36 14.73 -9.21 -13.29
CA SER A 36 15.78 -8.34 -12.74
C SER A 36 15.79 -7.01 -13.49
N GLN A 37 15.91 -5.90 -12.77
CA GLN A 37 15.92 -4.58 -13.39
C GLN A 37 17.26 -4.30 -14.08
N GLY A 38 17.19 -3.86 -15.34
CA GLY A 38 18.34 -3.38 -16.11
C GLY A 38 18.66 -1.90 -15.89
N ILE A 39 19.30 -1.27 -16.88
CA ILE A 39 19.55 0.18 -16.89
C ILE A 39 18.24 0.91 -17.16
N THR A 40 17.84 1.85 -16.29
CA THR A 40 16.57 2.59 -16.41
C THR A 40 16.75 4.10 -16.28
N SER A 41 15.84 4.87 -16.88
CA SER A 41 15.81 6.33 -16.73
C SER A 41 15.19 6.78 -15.39
N TYR A 42 14.43 5.92 -14.74
CA TYR A 42 13.65 6.26 -13.55
C TYR A 42 14.40 6.10 -12.22
N GLN A 43 15.58 5.49 -12.20
CA GLN A 43 16.52 5.50 -11.06
C GLN A 43 15.98 4.91 -9.73
N TYR A 44 14.93 4.09 -9.77
CA TYR A 44 14.42 3.34 -8.62
C TYR A 44 14.05 1.92 -9.02
N GLY A 45 13.81 1.06 -8.03
CA GLY A 45 13.53 -0.37 -8.22
C GLY A 45 14.78 -1.20 -8.40
N THR A 46 14.66 -2.47 -8.02
CA THR A 46 15.69 -3.51 -8.24
C THR A 46 15.19 -4.62 -9.16
N HIS A 47 13.88 -4.78 -9.24
CA HIS A 47 13.19 -5.77 -10.04
C HIS A 47 11.99 -5.11 -10.72
N THR A 48 11.39 -5.83 -11.65
CA THR A 48 10.16 -5.40 -12.31
C THR A 48 9.12 -6.50 -12.24
N LEU A 49 7.84 -6.10 -12.25
CA LEU A 49 6.72 -7.00 -12.51
C LEU A 49 6.13 -6.64 -13.87
N ASN A 50 6.16 -7.59 -14.80
CA ASN A 50 5.46 -7.48 -16.08
C ASN A 50 4.12 -8.20 -15.93
N THR A 51 3.02 -7.44 -15.99
CA THR A 51 1.67 -8.01 -16.12
C THR A 51 1.27 -8.01 -17.60
N GLU A 52 0.03 -8.42 -17.92
CA GLU A 52 -0.46 -8.39 -19.30
C GLU A 52 -0.54 -6.95 -19.86
N ASP A 53 -0.89 -5.99 -19.01
CA ASP A 53 -1.21 -4.61 -19.42
C ASP A 53 -0.23 -3.57 -18.88
N GLU A 54 0.48 -3.87 -17.80
CA GLU A 54 1.20 -2.89 -17.01
C GLU A 54 2.60 -3.36 -16.61
N PHE A 55 3.43 -2.37 -16.29
CA PHE A 55 4.82 -2.53 -15.91
C PHE A 55 5.07 -1.81 -14.60
N TYR A 56 5.61 -2.52 -13.62
CA TYR A 56 5.87 -2.00 -12.28
C TYR A 56 7.33 -2.13 -11.92
N ALA A 57 7.88 -1.12 -11.26
CA ALA A 57 9.16 -1.25 -10.57
C ALA A 57 8.92 -1.81 -9.16
N LEU A 58 9.80 -2.69 -8.70
CA LEU A 58 9.69 -3.36 -7.43
C LEU A 58 10.91 -3.08 -6.55
N LYS A 59 10.68 -2.97 -5.25
CA LYS A 59 11.70 -3.20 -4.22
C LYS A 59 11.13 -4.07 -3.11
N SER A 60 11.98 -4.76 -2.37
CA SER A 60 11.58 -5.40 -1.13
C SER A 60 12.70 -5.31 -0.10
N GLU A 61 12.31 -5.11 1.15
CA GLU A 61 13.20 -5.22 2.32
C GLU A 61 12.99 -6.55 3.07
N LYS A 62 11.98 -7.35 2.65
CA LYS A 62 11.52 -8.55 3.36
C LYS A 62 11.61 -9.83 2.52
N VAL A 63 11.66 -9.69 1.20
CA VAL A 63 11.61 -10.80 0.25
C VAL A 63 12.79 -10.70 -0.71
N GLU A 64 13.55 -11.79 -0.84
CA GLU A 64 14.60 -11.92 -1.86
C GLU A 64 13.96 -12.18 -3.23
N LEU A 65 13.76 -11.11 -4.01
CA LEU A 65 13.06 -11.17 -5.30
C LEU A 65 13.83 -11.94 -6.37
N ASP A 66 15.16 -12.03 -6.27
CA ASP A 66 16.01 -12.80 -7.18
C ASP A 66 15.59 -14.29 -7.26
N HIS A 67 15.02 -14.85 -6.18
CA HIS A 67 14.54 -16.23 -6.16
C HIS A 67 13.32 -16.48 -7.07
N TYR A 68 12.69 -15.43 -7.59
CA TYR A 68 11.47 -15.50 -8.38
C TYR A 68 11.66 -14.95 -9.80
N VAL A 69 12.87 -14.56 -10.18
CA VAL A 69 13.16 -14.07 -11.53
C VAL A 69 12.80 -15.13 -12.57
N GLY A 70 12.03 -14.73 -13.59
CA GLY A 70 11.48 -15.58 -14.63
C GLY A 70 10.25 -16.40 -14.23
N MET A 71 9.72 -16.21 -13.01
CA MET A 71 8.49 -16.86 -12.56
C MET A 71 7.32 -15.90 -12.60
N GLU A 72 6.17 -16.41 -13.05
CA GLU A 72 4.88 -15.76 -12.84
C GLU A 72 4.41 -16.04 -11.41
N ILE A 73 4.22 -14.99 -10.62
CA ILE A 73 3.83 -15.07 -9.22
C ILE A 73 2.85 -13.95 -8.86
N THR A 74 2.18 -14.07 -7.72
CA THR A 74 1.37 -13.00 -7.14
C THR A 74 2.14 -12.33 -6.00
N ILE A 75 2.35 -11.02 -6.08
CA ILE A 75 2.98 -10.21 -5.03
C ILE A 75 1.91 -9.47 -4.22
N SER A 76 2.17 -9.24 -2.94
CA SER A 76 1.43 -8.26 -2.13
C SER A 76 2.36 -7.10 -1.76
N GLY A 77 1.90 -5.86 -1.88
CA GLY A 77 2.70 -4.68 -1.57
C GLY A 77 1.90 -3.39 -1.57
N SER A 78 2.58 -2.26 -1.33
CA SER A 78 2.00 -0.92 -1.41
C SER A 78 2.75 -0.08 -2.44
N LYS A 79 2.03 0.83 -3.10
CA LYS A 79 2.65 1.85 -3.94
C LYS A 79 3.40 2.85 -3.05
N ILE A 80 4.63 3.17 -3.44
CA ILE A 80 5.51 4.12 -2.75
C ILE A 80 6.02 5.18 -3.73
N GLU A 81 6.51 6.28 -3.19
CA GLU A 81 7.12 7.33 -4.01
C GLU A 81 8.46 6.86 -4.62
N GLY A 82 8.61 7.09 -5.92
CA GLY A 82 9.86 6.91 -6.65
C GLY A 82 10.72 8.18 -6.68
N TYR A 83 11.78 8.14 -7.49
CA TYR A 83 12.55 9.34 -7.80
C TYR A 83 11.66 10.32 -8.62
N PRO A 84 11.69 11.64 -8.36
CA PRO A 84 10.76 12.61 -8.95
C PRO A 84 11.12 12.93 -10.39
N VAL A 85 11.06 11.93 -11.26
CA VAL A 85 11.15 12.06 -12.71
C VAL A 85 9.79 11.74 -13.32
N ASP A 86 9.49 12.44 -14.40
CA ASP A 86 8.23 12.25 -15.12
C ASP A 86 8.27 10.93 -15.93
N GLY A 87 7.16 10.20 -15.95
CA GLY A 87 6.96 9.01 -16.79
C GLY A 87 7.60 7.69 -16.33
N GLY A 88 8.06 7.58 -15.08
CA GLY A 88 8.48 6.30 -14.51
C GLY A 88 7.29 5.38 -14.16
N PRO A 89 7.47 4.05 -14.08
CA PRO A 89 6.41 3.13 -13.70
C PRO A 89 6.03 3.28 -12.23
N ASP A 90 4.87 2.74 -11.85
CA ASP A 90 4.48 2.65 -10.46
C ASP A 90 5.51 1.83 -9.66
N TYR A 91 5.89 2.37 -8.50
CA TYR A 91 6.91 1.77 -7.64
C TYR A 91 6.26 1.06 -6.47
N ILE A 92 6.45 -0.25 -6.38
CA ILE A 92 5.80 -1.11 -5.39
C ILE A 92 6.82 -1.60 -4.36
N LEU A 93 6.51 -1.38 -3.08
CA LEU A 93 7.19 -2.02 -1.96
C LEU A 93 6.56 -3.39 -1.71
N VAL A 94 7.24 -4.44 -2.15
CA VAL A 94 6.80 -5.83 -2.01
C VAL A 94 7.03 -6.29 -0.58
N THR A 95 5.98 -6.86 0.02
CA THR A 95 6.01 -7.38 1.39
C THR A 95 5.75 -8.88 1.48
N GLU A 96 5.14 -9.48 0.45
CA GLU A 96 4.80 -10.91 0.40
C GLU A 96 4.81 -11.42 -1.05
N VAL A 97 5.08 -12.71 -1.24
CA VAL A 97 4.98 -13.44 -2.50
C VAL A 97 4.14 -14.70 -2.30
N LYS A 98 3.23 -14.97 -3.24
CA LYS A 98 2.40 -16.18 -3.34
C LYS A 98 2.61 -16.83 -4.71
N LYS A 99 2.75 -18.16 -4.71
CA LYS A 99 2.92 -18.99 -5.91
C LYS A 99 1.60 -19.63 -6.31
#